data_AF-A0A6N6SM33-F1
#
_entry.id   AF-A0A6N6SM33-F1
#
_cell.length_a   1.000
_cell.length_b   1.000
_cell.length_c   1.000
_cell.angle_alpha   90.00
_cell.angle_beta   90.00
_cell.angle_gamma   90.00
#
_symmetry.space_group_name_H-M   'P 1'
#
loop_
_entity.id
_entity.type
_entity.pdbx_description
1 polymer ?
#
loop_
_entity_poly.entity_id
_entity_poly.type
_entity_poly.pdbx_seq_one_letter_code
_entity_poly.pdbx_strand_id
1 'polypeptide(L)'
;MRVIRKILHLFIPPPRWRFPVIILLGIFFGLGFQVLYVSNAISYASDKPEACINCHVMNSYYATWEKGSHGRVTVCNDCHVPQDNIFSKYYFKATDGLRHSFMFTFRLEPQVIRIHKAGREAVQGNCIRCHDNVIHPISNRGYEQGNRSIEMEGVYCWDCHREVPHGRVNSLSSTPDAKVPGVTPPVPAWIDSYNSKKKIED
;
A
#
# COMPACT_ATOMS: atom_id res chain seq x y z
N MET A 1 36.33 -22.31 9.94
CA MET A 1 35.52 -23.10 10.90
C MET A 1 35.64 -22.67 12.38
N ARG A 2 36.82 -22.37 12.95
CA ARG A 2 36.95 -21.96 14.37
C ARG A 2 36.25 -20.64 14.74
N VAL A 3 36.26 -19.66 13.83
CA VAL A 3 35.62 -18.34 14.05
C VAL A 3 34.10 -18.45 14.10
N ILE A 4 33.50 -19.22 13.18
CA ILE A 4 32.05 -19.48 13.15
C ILE A 4 31.60 -20.20 14.42
N ARG A 5 32.35 -21.20 14.91
CA ARG A 5 32.06 -21.84 16.20
C ARG A 5 32.12 -20.87 17.38
N LYS A 6 33.10 -19.96 17.43
CA LYS A 6 33.18 -18.93 18.50
C LYS A 6 31.99 -17.97 18.47
N ILE A 7 31.55 -17.54 17.28
CA ILE A 7 30.38 -16.67 17.12
C ILE A 7 29.10 -17.40 17.52
N LEU A 8 28.94 -18.67 17.12
CA LEU A 8 27.79 -19.49 17.52
C LEU A 8 27.75 -19.72 19.03
N HIS A 9 28.90 -19.99 19.68
CA HIS A 9 28.96 -20.11 21.14
C HIS A 9 28.72 -18.79 21.89
N LEU A 10 28.86 -17.64 21.23
CA LEU A 10 28.50 -16.33 21.78
C LEU A 10 26.98 -16.12 21.78
N PHE A 11 26.28 -16.65 20.78
CA PHE A 11 24.82 -16.57 20.65
C PHE A 11 24.06 -17.69 21.37
N ILE A 12 24.73 -18.80 21.76
CA ILE A 12 24.09 -19.88 22.53
C ILE A 12 24.01 -19.47 24.01
N PRO A 13 22.80 -19.28 24.57
CA PRO A 13 22.66 -18.86 25.96
C PRO A 13 23.22 -19.94 26.92
N PRO A 14 23.68 -19.54 28.12
CA PRO A 14 24.12 -20.47 29.16
C PRO A 14 23.08 -21.57 29.40
N PRO A 15 23.46 -22.79 29.81
CA PRO A 15 22.53 -23.93 29.91
C PRO A 15 21.24 -23.64 30.70
N ARG A 16 21.31 -22.81 31.74
CA ARG A 16 20.15 -22.39 32.57
C ARG A 16 19.16 -21.48 31.83
N TRP A 17 19.63 -20.74 30.82
CA TRP A 17 18.84 -19.79 30.03
C TRP A 17 18.29 -20.36 28.73
N ARG A 18 18.72 -21.57 28.33
CA ARG A 18 18.27 -22.19 27.07
C ARG A 18 16.75 -22.37 27.03
N PHE A 19 16.16 -22.90 28.10
CA PHE A 19 14.71 -23.13 28.18
C PHE A 19 13.88 -21.84 28.09
N PRO A 20 14.13 -20.78 28.90
CA PRO A 20 13.38 -19.54 28.77
C PRO A 20 13.60 -18.84 27.43
N VAL A 21 14.82 -18.88 26.87
CA VAL A 21 15.09 -18.30 25.54
C VAL A 21 14.32 -19.03 24.44
N ILE A 22 14.22 -20.36 24.48
CA ILE A 22 13.41 -21.13 23.52
C ILE A 22 11.93 -20.72 23.61
N ILE A 23 11.38 -20.60 24.82
CA ILE A 23 9.99 -20.15 25.01
C ILE A 23 9.79 -18.75 24.45
N LEU A 24 10.66 -17.80 24.79
CA LEU A 24 10.57 -16.42 24.30
C LEU A 24 10.69 -16.34 22.78
N LEU A 25 11.56 -17.12 22.16
CA LEU A 25 11.66 -17.21 20.70
C LEU A 25 10.38 -17.80 20.10
N GLY A 26 9.82 -18.85 20.71
CA GLY A 26 8.55 -19.43 20.28
C GLY A 26 7.41 -18.41 20.32
N ILE A 27 7.31 -17.63 21.38
CA ILE A 27 6.32 -16.54 21.51
C ILE A 27 6.59 -15.46 20.45
N PHE A 28 7.84 -15.01 20.31
CA PHE A 28 8.21 -13.98 19.35
C PHE A 28 7.87 -14.37 17.91
N PHE A 29 8.28 -15.56 17.47
CA PHE A 29 7.95 -16.05 16.13
C PHE A 29 6.46 -16.34 15.98
N GLY A 30 5.79 -16.91 17.00
CA GLY A 30 4.35 -17.15 16.99
C GLY A 30 3.55 -15.87 16.79
N LEU A 31 3.86 -14.82 17.54
CA LEU A 31 3.28 -13.49 17.37
C LEU A 31 3.64 -12.88 16.00
N GLY A 32 4.89 -13.05 15.55
CA GLY A 32 5.33 -12.59 14.24
C GLY A 32 4.52 -13.21 13.09
N PHE A 33 4.34 -14.54 13.10
CA PHE A 33 3.51 -15.22 12.11
C PHE A 33 2.04 -14.80 12.19
N GLN A 34 1.51 -14.59 13.39
CA GLN A 34 0.15 -14.11 13.57
C GLN A 34 -0.04 -12.71 12.95
N VAL A 35 0.91 -11.80 13.16
CA VAL A 35 0.88 -10.46 12.55
C VAL A 35 0.93 -10.55 11.03
N LEU A 36 1.81 -11.37 10.47
CA LEU A 36 1.92 -11.56 9.02
C LEU A 36 0.63 -12.15 8.41
N TYR A 37 -0.01 -13.07 9.13
CA TYR A 37 -1.29 -13.68 8.73
C TYR A 37 -2.43 -12.65 8.74
N VAL A 38 -2.63 -11.96 9.86
CA VAL A 38 -3.73 -10.98 10.03
C VAL A 38 -3.56 -9.78 9.11
N SER A 39 -2.33 -9.31 8.88
CA SER A 39 -2.05 -8.20 7.97
C SER A 39 -2.16 -8.56 6.48
N ASN A 40 -2.35 -9.85 6.16
CA ASN A 40 -2.33 -10.35 4.78
C ASN A 40 -1.06 -9.91 4.02
N ALA A 41 0.10 -9.99 4.68
CA ALA A 41 1.35 -9.36 4.24
C ALA A 41 1.77 -9.75 2.80
N ILE A 42 1.50 -10.99 2.39
CA ILE A 42 1.85 -11.50 1.05
C ILE A 42 1.08 -10.76 -0.06
N SER A 43 -0.15 -10.30 0.22
CA SER A 43 -0.97 -9.60 -0.78
C SER A 43 -0.33 -8.31 -1.30
N TYR A 44 0.50 -7.62 -0.49
CA TYR A 44 1.20 -6.40 -0.86
C TYR A 44 2.27 -6.59 -1.94
N ALA A 45 2.74 -7.83 -2.14
CA ALA A 45 3.63 -8.15 -3.27
C ALA A 45 2.90 -8.11 -4.62
N SER A 46 1.56 -8.22 -4.61
CA SER A 46 0.73 -8.14 -5.81
C SER A 46 0.28 -6.71 -6.14
N ASP A 47 -0.34 -6.52 -7.30
CA ASP A 47 -0.95 -5.25 -7.72
C ASP A 47 -2.48 -5.24 -7.60
N LYS A 48 -3.04 -6.24 -6.92
CA LYS A 48 -4.46 -6.35 -6.68
C LYS A 48 -4.97 -5.16 -5.84
N PRO A 49 -6.00 -4.41 -6.29
CA PRO A 49 -6.58 -3.31 -5.53
C PRO A 49 -7.04 -3.69 -4.12
N GLU A 50 -7.41 -4.96 -3.91
CA GLU A 50 -7.80 -5.50 -2.61
C GLU A 50 -6.67 -5.42 -1.58
N ALA A 51 -5.41 -5.49 -2.02
CA ALA A 51 -4.26 -5.34 -1.12
C ALA A 51 -4.16 -3.92 -0.54
N CYS A 52 -4.64 -2.91 -1.28
CA CYS A 52 -4.64 -1.52 -0.83
C CYS A 52 -5.69 -1.24 0.25
N ILE A 53 -6.76 -2.04 0.31
CA ILE A 53 -7.84 -1.93 1.32
C ILE A 53 -7.74 -2.95 2.45
N ASN A 54 -6.57 -3.60 2.61
CA ASN A 54 -6.26 -4.32 3.84
C ASN A 54 -6.34 -3.38 5.08
N CYS A 55 -6.12 -2.09 4.87
CA CYS A 55 -6.36 -1.04 5.85
C CYS A 55 -7.62 -0.23 5.49
N HIS A 56 -8.57 -0.14 6.40
CA HIS A 56 -9.83 0.59 6.20
C HIS A 56 -9.65 2.09 5.87
N VAL A 57 -8.51 2.68 6.25
CA VAL A 57 -8.14 4.07 5.94
C VAL A 57 -8.14 4.32 4.42
N MET A 58 -7.92 3.27 3.62
CA MET A 58 -7.89 3.36 2.16
C MET A 58 -9.27 3.13 1.49
N ASN A 59 -10.31 2.78 2.24
CA ASN A 59 -11.63 2.43 1.65
C ASN A 59 -12.22 3.56 0.82
N SER A 60 -12.09 4.81 1.28
CA SER A 60 -12.62 5.97 0.56
C SER A 60 -11.90 6.21 -0.77
N TYR A 61 -10.60 5.94 -0.80
CA TYR A 61 -9.80 6.02 -2.02
C TYR A 61 -10.13 4.89 -2.99
N TYR A 62 -10.31 3.67 -2.49
CA TYR A 62 -10.75 2.55 -3.32
C TYR A 62 -12.13 2.81 -3.95
N ALA A 63 -13.12 3.20 -3.15
CA ALA A 63 -14.49 3.37 -3.63
C ALA A 63 -14.62 4.50 -4.67
N THR A 64 -13.83 5.57 -4.52
CA THR A 64 -13.78 6.67 -5.49
C THR A 64 -13.02 6.27 -6.76
N TRP A 65 -11.95 5.48 -6.65
CA TRP A 65 -11.24 4.94 -7.81
C TRP A 65 -12.11 3.96 -8.60
N GLU A 66 -12.75 3.00 -7.93
CA GLU A 66 -13.62 1.98 -8.53
C GLU A 66 -14.75 2.63 -9.35
N LYS A 67 -15.36 3.69 -8.82
CA LYS A 67 -16.42 4.46 -9.49
C LYS A 67 -15.90 5.49 -10.48
N GLY A 68 -14.61 5.79 -10.44
CA GLY A 68 -13.95 6.77 -11.31
C GLY A 68 -13.72 6.25 -12.73
N SER A 69 -13.22 7.14 -13.58
CA SER A 69 -12.90 6.83 -14.99
C SER A 69 -11.83 5.75 -15.17
N HIS A 70 -11.00 5.51 -14.14
CA HIS A 70 -9.89 4.56 -14.20
C HIS A 70 -10.19 3.21 -13.52
N GLY A 71 -11.28 3.09 -12.76
CA GLY A 71 -11.60 1.89 -11.97
C GLY A 71 -11.84 0.61 -12.79
N ARG A 72 -12.10 0.74 -14.09
CA ARG A 72 -12.35 -0.40 -15.00
C ARG A 72 -11.15 -0.78 -15.86
N VAL A 73 -10.11 0.06 -15.92
CA VAL A 73 -9.02 -0.05 -16.91
C VAL A 73 -7.63 -0.06 -16.28
N THR A 74 -7.51 0.32 -15.00
CA THR A 74 -6.24 0.28 -14.26
C THR A 74 -6.40 -0.45 -12.94
N VAL A 75 -5.30 -0.61 -12.20
CA VAL A 75 -5.27 -0.89 -10.76
C VAL A 75 -4.55 0.24 -10.02
N CYS A 76 -4.62 0.28 -8.69
CA CYS A 76 -4.03 1.36 -7.88
C CYS A 76 -2.55 1.63 -8.21
N ASN A 77 -1.76 0.57 -8.39
CA ASN A 77 -0.32 0.68 -8.64
C ASN A 77 0.03 1.15 -10.06
N ASP A 78 -0.90 1.09 -11.02
CA ASP A 78 -0.66 1.64 -12.36
C ASP A 78 -0.52 3.15 -12.35
N CYS A 79 -1.12 3.81 -11.34
CA CYS A 79 -0.98 5.23 -11.10
C CYS A 79 0.05 5.51 -10.00
N HIS A 80 -0.03 4.82 -8.86
CA HIS A 80 0.72 5.18 -7.65
C HIS A 80 2.16 4.65 -7.57
N VAL A 81 2.55 3.71 -8.44
CA VAL A 81 3.89 3.10 -8.40
C VAL A 81 4.61 3.33 -9.73
N PRO A 82 5.90 3.69 -9.73
CA PRO A 82 6.71 3.78 -10.94
C PRO A 82 6.73 2.47 -11.73
N GLN A 83 6.76 2.57 -13.06
CA GLN A 83 6.69 1.42 -13.97
C GLN A 83 7.88 1.42 -14.96
N ASP A 84 8.94 2.14 -14.62
CA ASP A 84 10.19 2.25 -15.36
C ASP A 84 11.00 0.96 -15.35
N ASN A 85 11.09 0.29 -14.19
CA ASN A 85 11.69 -1.03 -14.08
C ASN A 85 11.16 -1.80 -12.86
N ILE A 86 11.48 -3.10 -12.80
CA ILE A 86 10.98 -3.97 -11.71
C ILE A 86 11.58 -3.61 -10.35
N PHE A 87 12.84 -3.16 -10.31
CA PHE A 87 13.52 -2.82 -9.07
C PHE A 87 12.96 -1.55 -8.45
N SER A 88 12.79 -0.48 -9.23
CA SER A 88 12.17 0.77 -8.79
C SER A 88 10.74 0.54 -8.29
N LYS A 89 9.96 -0.28 -9.00
CA LYS A 89 8.60 -0.66 -8.60
C LYS A 89 8.56 -1.26 -7.20
N TYR A 90 9.33 -2.32 -6.95
CA TYR A 90 9.32 -2.99 -5.65
C TYR A 90 9.99 -2.17 -4.55
N TYR A 91 11.04 -1.40 -4.86
CA TYR A 91 11.67 -0.49 -3.91
C TYR A 91 10.68 0.61 -3.47
N PHE A 92 9.96 1.20 -4.41
CA PHE A 92 8.95 2.21 -4.12
C PHE A 92 7.80 1.61 -3.30
N LYS A 93 7.26 0.44 -3.69
CA LYS A 93 6.24 -0.28 -2.91
C LYS A 93 6.69 -0.57 -1.49
N ALA A 94 7.94 -1.02 -1.30
CA ALA A 94 8.46 -1.35 0.02
C ALA A 94 8.62 -0.11 0.90
N THR A 95 9.21 0.95 0.37
CA THR A 95 9.45 2.20 1.11
C THR A 95 8.15 2.91 1.49
N ASP A 96 7.22 3.02 0.55
CA ASP A 96 5.91 3.63 0.77
C ASP A 96 5.02 2.77 1.66
N GLY A 97 5.00 1.45 1.43
CA GLY A 97 4.27 0.48 2.25
C GLY A 97 4.73 0.46 3.71
N LEU A 98 6.04 0.53 3.98
CA LEU A 98 6.58 0.62 5.34
C LEU A 98 6.14 1.93 6.02
N ARG A 99 6.18 3.05 5.29
CA ARG A 99 5.74 4.35 5.80
C ARG A 99 4.25 4.33 6.14
N HIS A 100 3.41 3.83 5.24
CA HIS A 100 1.96 3.71 5.49
C HIS A 100 1.67 2.81 6.68
N SER A 101 2.32 1.65 6.74
CA SER A 101 2.18 0.73 7.88
C SER A 101 2.50 1.41 9.21
N PHE A 102 3.60 2.17 9.27
CA PHE A 102 3.97 2.94 10.45
C PHE A 102 2.91 3.98 10.80
N MET A 103 2.54 4.85 9.85
CA MET A 103 1.60 5.94 10.10
C MET A 103 0.23 5.42 10.57
N PHE A 104 -0.31 4.39 9.92
CA PHE A 104 -1.64 3.86 10.23
C PHE A 104 -1.66 3.03 11.52
N THR A 105 -0.56 2.34 11.85
CA THR A 105 -0.44 1.63 13.15
C THR A 105 -0.51 2.63 14.31
N PHE A 106 0.17 3.77 14.18
CA PHE A 106 0.20 4.80 15.23
C PHE A 106 -0.89 5.85 15.10
N ARG A 107 -1.83 5.70 14.15
CA ARG A 107 -2.94 6.63 13.91
C ARG A 107 -2.48 8.08 13.70
N LEU A 108 -1.38 8.23 12.96
CA LEU A 108 -0.75 9.51 12.65
C LEU A 108 -1.24 10.12 11.33
N GLU A 109 -2.16 9.44 10.64
CA GLU A 109 -2.74 9.92 9.40
C GLU A 109 -3.58 11.19 9.59
N PRO A 110 -3.45 12.19 8.70
CA PRO A 110 -4.38 13.31 8.68
C PRO A 110 -5.72 12.89 8.05
N GLN A 111 -6.77 13.64 8.35
CA GLN A 111 -8.08 13.41 7.74
C GLN A 111 -8.10 13.60 6.21
N VAL A 112 -7.21 14.46 5.70
CA VAL A 112 -6.99 14.66 4.28
C VAL A 112 -5.57 14.20 3.96
N ILE A 113 -5.44 12.98 3.44
CA ILE A 113 -4.14 12.45 3.03
C ILE A 113 -3.73 13.11 1.72
N ARG A 114 -2.53 13.70 1.71
CA ARG A 114 -1.94 14.33 0.54
C ARG A 114 -0.71 13.56 0.09
N ILE A 115 -0.65 13.30 -1.22
CA ILE A 115 0.46 12.57 -1.82
C ILE A 115 1.76 13.41 -1.75
N HIS A 116 2.85 12.77 -1.31
CA HIS A 116 4.17 13.39 -1.23
C HIS A 116 4.79 13.55 -2.62
N LYS A 117 5.87 14.36 -2.71
CA LYS A 117 6.53 14.69 -3.98
C LYS A 117 6.87 13.46 -4.83
N ALA A 118 7.48 12.44 -4.23
CA ALA A 118 7.84 11.21 -4.93
C ALA A 118 6.61 10.50 -5.53
N GLY A 119 5.49 10.44 -4.78
CA GLY A 119 4.23 9.90 -5.30
C GLY A 119 3.62 10.76 -6.40
N ARG A 120 3.70 12.10 -6.30
CA ARG A 120 3.23 13.00 -7.37
C ARG A 120 3.99 12.79 -8.67
N GLU A 121 5.31 12.66 -8.58
CA GLU A 121 6.16 12.41 -9.74
C GLU A 121 5.84 11.04 -10.38
N ALA A 122 5.62 10.00 -9.56
CA ALA A 122 5.18 8.69 -10.05
C ALA A 122 3.82 8.76 -10.76
N VAL A 123 2.81 9.40 -10.14
CA VAL A 123 1.47 9.55 -10.74
C VAL A 123 1.53 10.35 -12.03
N GLN A 124 2.25 11.48 -12.05
CA GLN A 124 2.40 12.31 -13.25
C GLN A 124 3.05 11.52 -14.40
N GLY A 125 4.14 10.80 -14.11
CA GLY A 125 4.81 9.97 -15.10
C GLY A 125 3.90 8.87 -15.64
N ASN A 126 3.04 8.29 -14.78
CA ASN A 126 2.07 7.28 -15.18
C ASN A 126 0.90 7.85 -16.00
N CYS A 127 0.44 9.08 -15.70
CA CYS A 127 -0.52 9.80 -16.54
C CYS A 127 0.05 9.94 -17.96
N ILE A 128 1.27 10.46 -18.08
CA ILE A 128 1.93 10.65 -19.39
C ILE A 128 2.14 9.31 -20.09
N ARG A 129 2.64 8.28 -19.38
CA ARG A 129 2.88 6.94 -19.94
C ARG A 129 1.67 6.35 -20.66
N CYS A 130 0.46 6.54 -20.13
CA CYS A 130 -0.77 6.02 -20.74
C CYS A 130 -1.41 7.01 -21.72
N HIS A 131 -1.23 8.32 -21.52
CA HIS A 131 -1.85 9.37 -22.33
C HIS A 131 -0.90 10.03 -23.34
N ASP A 132 0.31 9.51 -23.55
CA ASP A 132 1.32 10.10 -24.43
C ASP A 132 0.77 10.38 -25.84
N ASN A 133 -0.03 9.45 -26.38
CA ASN A 133 -0.65 9.55 -27.70
C ASN A 133 -1.73 10.64 -27.84
N VAL A 134 -2.26 11.15 -26.73
CA VAL A 134 -3.29 12.21 -26.72
C VAL A 134 -2.78 13.54 -26.19
N ILE A 135 -1.56 13.55 -25.61
CA ILE A 135 -0.89 14.77 -25.19
C ILE A 135 -0.13 15.33 -26.38
N HIS A 136 -0.26 16.63 -26.63
CA HIS A 136 0.45 17.26 -27.73
C HIS A 136 1.98 17.15 -27.51
N PRO A 137 2.80 16.80 -28.51
CA PRO A 137 4.24 16.59 -28.34
C PRO A 137 5.00 17.78 -27.73
N ILE A 138 4.51 19.01 -27.96
CA ILE A 138 5.07 20.23 -27.34
C ILE A 138 4.88 20.21 -25.81
N SER A 139 3.75 19.70 -25.32
CA SER A 139 3.47 19.52 -23.90
C SER A 139 4.28 18.36 -23.30
N ASN A 140 4.60 17.31 -24.08
CA ASN A 140 5.45 16.20 -23.62
C ASN A 140 6.95 16.55 -23.60
N ARG A 141 7.45 17.41 -24.51
CA ARG A 141 8.87 17.81 -24.55
C ARG A 141 9.37 18.48 -23.27
N GLY A 142 8.50 19.14 -22.50
CA GLY A 142 8.82 19.68 -21.18
C GLY A 142 9.08 18.60 -20.10
N TYR A 143 8.64 17.37 -20.33
CA TYR A 143 8.87 16.23 -19.43
C TYR A 143 10.08 15.38 -19.87
N GLU A 144 10.25 15.15 -21.17
CA GLU A 144 11.27 14.22 -21.71
C GLU A 144 12.71 14.76 -21.67
N GLN A 145 12.94 16.07 -21.79
CA GLN A 145 14.28 16.63 -21.93
C GLN A 145 15.05 16.84 -20.62
N GLY A 146 14.54 16.38 -19.47
CA GLY A 146 15.10 16.69 -18.14
C GLY A 146 15.12 18.19 -17.79
N ASN A 147 14.73 19.03 -18.75
CA ASN A 147 14.54 20.45 -18.66
C ASN A 147 13.11 20.68 -18.19
N ARG A 148 12.92 20.83 -16.88
CA ARG A 148 11.67 21.29 -16.24
C ARG A 148 11.30 22.73 -16.64
N SER A 149 11.79 23.22 -17.79
CA SER A 149 12.07 24.63 -18.09
C SER A 149 11.18 25.27 -19.14
N ILE A 150 10.17 24.56 -19.69
CA ILE A 150 8.98 25.28 -20.17
C ILE A 150 8.08 25.44 -18.96
N GLU A 151 8.43 26.37 -18.05
CA GLU A 151 7.56 27.15 -17.17
C GLU A 151 6.24 26.50 -16.68
N MET A 152 6.28 25.19 -16.42
CA MET A 152 5.21 24.37 -15.84
C MET A 152 5.77 23.65 -14.61
N GLU A 153 6.71 24.30 -13.91
CA GLU A 153 7.03 23.95 -12.53
C GLU A 153 5.75 24.10 -11.70
N GLY A 154 5.04 22.98 -11.52
CA GLY A 154 3.92 22.88 -10.58
C GLY A 154 2.55 22.63 -11.20
N VAL A 155 2.41 22.48 -12.52
CA VAL A 155 1.12 22.08 -13.13
C VAL A 155 1.12 20.57 -13.40
N TYR A 156 0.32 19.85 -12.65
CA TYR A 156 0.07 18.43 -12.81
C TYR A 156 -1.17 18.17 -13.66
N CYS A 157 -1.27 16.99 -14.28
CA CYS A 157 -2.44 16.61 -15.09
C CYS A 157 -3.75 16.80 -14.31
N TRP A 158 -3.75 16.46 -13.01
CA TRP A 158 -4.91 16.56 -12.15
C TRP A 158 -5.25 17.98 -11.66
N ASP A 159 -4.42 18.99 -11.92
CA ASP A 159 -4.77 20.38 -11.61
C ASP A 159 -5.94 20.87 -12.51
N CYS A 160 -6.01 20.32 -13.73
CA CYS A 160 -7.17 20.46 -14.62
C CYS A 160 -8.12 19.26 -14.50
N HIS A 161 -7.59 18.03 -14.51
CA HIS A 161 -8.37 16.79 -14.37
C HIS A 161 -8.70 16.46 -12.91
N ARG A 162 -9.37 17.41 -12.24
CA ARG A 162 -9.54 17.48 -10.77
C ARG A 162 -10.36 16.36 -10.15
N GLU A 163 -11.16 15.64 -10.95
CA GLU A 163 -11.96 14.50 -10.45
C GLU A 163 -11.18 13.17 -10.49
N VAL A 164 -10.06 13.11 -11.22
CA VAL A 164 -9.24 11.89 -11.34
C VAL A 164 -8.63 11.45 -10.01
N PRO A 165 -8.01 12.34 -9.19
CA PRO A 165 -7.43 11.93 -7.91
C PRO A 165 -8.50 11.81 -6.82
N HIS A 166 -9.29 10.73 -6.91
CA HIS A 166 -10.28 10.35 -5.90
C HIS A 166 -11.36 11.42 -5.65
N GLY A 167 -11.79 12.09 -6.72
CA GLY A 167 -12.79 13.16 -6.67
C GLY A 167 -12.22 14.51 -6.20
N ARG A 168 -12.94 15.59 -6.48
CA ARG A 168 -12.54 16.96 -6.11
C ARG A 168 -12.52 17.23 -4.61
N VAL A 169 -13.37 16.55 -3.85
CA VAL A 169 -13.41 16.60 -2.38
C VAL A 169 -13.05 15.22 -1.85
N ASN A 170 -11.83 15.09 -1.33
CA ASN A 170 -11.30 13.84 -0.81
C ASN A 170 -10.90 13.96 0.66
N SER A 171 -11.30 12.97 1.46
CA SER A 171 -10.91 12.81 2.87
C SER A 171 -11.23 11.39 3.31
N LEU A 172 -10.77 10.97 4.49
CA LEU A 172 -11.14 9.66 5.03
C LEU A 172 -12.65 9.52 5.25
N SER A 173 -13.37 10.62 5.44
CA SER A 173 -14.84 10.64 5.62
C SER A 173 -15.61 11.09 4.39
N SER A 174 -15.00 11.17 3.21
CA SER A 174 -15.74 11.55 1.99
C SER A 174 -16.74 10.47 1.55
N THR A 175 -16.56 9.23 1.99
CA THR A 175 -17.45 8.10 1.66
C THR A 175 -17.68 7.20 2.89
N PRO A 176 -18.45 7.66 3.89
CA PRO A 176 -18.61 6.94 5.17
C PRO A 176 -19.24 5.55 4.99
N ASP A 177 -20.15 5.39 4.03
CA ASP A 177 -20.87 4.15 3.75
C ASP A 177 -20.38 3.46 2.46
N ALA A 178 -19.12 3.67 2.10
CA ALA A 178 -18.52 3.00 0.95
C ALA A 178 -18.55 1.48 1.12
N LYS A 179 -19.32 0.80 0.26
CA LYS A 179 -19.26 -0.66 0.11
C LYS A 179 -18.00 -1.00 -0.67
N VAL A 180 -16.99 -1.52 0.01
CA VAL A 180 -15.78 -2.08 -0.60
C VAL A 180 -15.79 -3.61 -0.43
N PRO A 181 -15.08 -4.37 -1.30
CA PRO A 181 -14.96 -5.81 -1.11
C PRO A 181 -14.44 -6.15 0.29
N GLY A 182 -15.04 -7.16 0.91
CA GLY A 182 -14.54 -7.70 2.17
C GLY A 182 -13.17 -8.33 1.94
N VAL A 183 -12.14 -7.81 2.59
CA VAL A 183 -10.82 -8.46 2.64
C VAL A 183 -10.89 -9.70 3.53
N THR A 184 -9.95 -10.64 3.34
CA THR A 184 -9.91 -11.93 4.05
C THR A 184 -10.18 -11.76 5.55
N PRO A 185 -11.22 -12.41 6.11
CA PRO A 185 -11.54 -12.28 7.51
C PRO A 185 -10.35 -12.75 8.37
N PRO A 186 -9.97 -11.99 9.41
CA PRO A 186 -8.91 -12.42 10.33
C PRO A 186 -9.37 -13.60 11.21
N VAL A 187 -10.67 -13.90 11.20
CA VAL A 187 -11.25 -15.01 11.95
C VAL A 187 -11.13 -16.32 11.16
N PRO A 188 -10.75 -17.42 11.83
CA PRO A 188 -10.80 -18.75 11.22
C PRO A 188 -12.21 -19.10 10.72
N ALA A 189 -12.28 -19.89 9.65
CA ALA A 189 -13.54 -20.32 9.04
C ALA A 189 -14.51 -21.00 10.03
N TRP A 190 -14.00 -21.67 11.07
CA TRP A 190 -14.84 -22.29 12.09
C TRP A 190 -15.55 -21.25 12.99
N ILE A 191 -14.94 -20.09 13.25
CA ILE A 191 -15.57 -18.99 13.98
C ILE A 191 -16.62 -18.30 13.10
N ASP A 192 -16.28 -18.07 11.83
CA ASP A 192 -17.18 -17.41 10.88
C ASP A 192 -18.44 -18.25 10.63
N SER A 193 -18.29 -19.57 10.47
CA SER A 193 -19.43 -20.50 10.34
C SER A 193 -20.29 -20.60 11.60
N TYR A 194 -19.69 -20.46 12.80
CA TYR A 194 -20.46 -20.40 14.05
C TYR A 194 -21.29 -19.11 14.16
N ASN A 195 -20.68 -17.95 13.86
CA ASN A 195 -21.34 -16.65 13.95
C ASN A 195 -22.44 -16.48 12.90
N SER A 196 -22.23 -16.98 11.69
CA SER A 196 -23.24 -16.96 10.62
C SER A 196 -24.45 -17.83 10.94
N LYS A 197 -24.26 -19.03 11.52
CA LYS A 197 -25.37 -19.86 12.00
C LYS A 197 -26.23 -19.15 13.05
N LYS A 198 -25.58 -18.52 14.03
CA LYS A 198 -26.29 -17.77 15.08
C LYS A 198 -27.14 -16.62 14.51
N LYS A 199 -26.63 -15.93 13.49
CA LYS A 199 -27.34 -14.83 12.80
C LYS A 199 -28.55 -15.27 11.98
N ILE A 200 -28.70 -16.58 11.72
CA ILE A 200 -29.85 -17.16 11.00
C ILE A 200 -30.91 -17.65 12.01
N GLU A 201 -30.53 -17.87 13.27
CA GLU A 201 -31.40 -18.30 14.36
C GLU A 201 -32.10 -17.13 15.08
N ASP A 202 -31.57 -15.91 14.94
CA ASP A 202 -32.14 -14.64 15.43
C ASP A 202 -32.96 -13.91 14.34
#